data_AF-A0A822G819-F1
#
_entry.id   AF-A0A822G819-F1
#
_cell.length_a   1.000
_cell.length_b   1.000
_cell.length_c   1.000
_cell.angle_alpha   90.00
_cell.angle_beta   90.00
_cell.angle_gamma   90.00
#
_symmetry.space_group_name_H-M   'P 1'
#
loop_
_entity.id
_entity.type
_entity.pdbx_description
1 polymer ?
#
loop_
_entity_poly.entity_id
_entity_poly.type
_entity_poly.pdbx_seq_one_letter_code
_entity_poly.pdbx_strand_id
1 'polypeptide(L)'
;MAMHTMLINKPPDVGKKTSRHPLHQDLYFFPFRPADRIVCAWTAMEHADRENGCLAVLPGTHKGKLEQHIYPKWEGGVNKMFRGIENFDSNQERQYLEMWEGDTVLFHPLLIHGSGTNRTSGFRK
;
A
#
# COMPACT_ATOMS: atom_id res chain seq x y z
N MET A 1 21.63 4.75 -1.49
CA MET A 1 21.68 3.53 -0.67
C MET A 1 20.31 2.88 -0.70
N ALA A 2 20.21 1.57 -0.82
CA ALA A 2 18.94 0.85 -0.72
C ALA A 2 18.73 0.41 0.73
N MET A 3 17.68 0.92 1.38
CA MET A 3 17.44 0.69 2.82
C MET A 3 16.52 -0.50 3.09
N HIS A 4 15.59 -0.77 2.17
CA HIS A 4 14.62 -1.85 2.27
C HIS A 4 14.23 -2.31 0.87
N THR A 5 14.11 -3.62 0.67
CA THR A 5 13.78 -4.23 -0.62
C THR A 5 12.76 -5.34 -0.39
N MET A 6 11.70 -5.35 -1.19
CA MET A 6 10.63 -6.35 -1.12
C MET A 6 10.31 -6.84 -2.52
N LEU A 7 9.91 -8.11 -2.63
CA LEU A 7 9.16 -8.63 -3.76
C LEU A 7 7.78 -9.04 -3.23
N ILE A 8 6.72 -8.46 -3.78
CA ILE A 8 5.36 -8.62 -3.26
C ILE A 8 4.58 -9.59 -4.15
N ASN A 9 4.55 -10.86 -3.79
CA ASN A 9 3.77 -11.89 -4.49
C ASN A 9 2.35 -12.02 -3.90
N LYS A 10 1.44 -11.15 -4.31
CA LYS A 10 0.10 -11.01 -3.72
C LYS A 10 -0.80 -12.19 -4.12
N PRO A 11 -1.28 -13.00 -3.14
CA PRO A 11 -2.07 -14.17 -3.43
C PRO A 11 -3.48 -13.82 -3.91
N PRO A 12 -4.14 -14.72 -4.66
CA PRO A 12 -5.57 -14.64 -4.90
C PRO A 12 -6.34 -14.70 -3.56
N ASP A 13 -7.43 -13.96 -3.45
CA ASP A 13 -8.20 -13.88 -2.22
C ASP A 13 -9.32 -14.93 -2.19
N VAL A 14 -9.22 -15.87 -1.26
CA VAL A 14 -10.23 -16.93 -1.04
C VAL A 14 -11.46 -16.45 -0.26
N GLY A 15 -11.82 -15.16 -0.38
CA GLY A 15 -12.96 -14.54 0.29
C GLY A 15 -12.71 -14.08 1.73
N LYS A 16 -11.46 -14.16 2.22
CA LYS A 16 -11.07 -13.76 3.58
C LYS A 16 -10.43 -12.37 3.65
N LYS A 17 -10.32 -11.66 2.52
CA LYS A 17 -9.70 -10.33 2.39
C LYS A 17 -8.25 -10.26 2.91
N THR A 18 -7.58 -11.40 3.00
CA THR A 18 -6.21 -11.53 3.53
C THR A 18 -5.15 -10.92 2.62
N SER A 19 -5.47 -10.76 1.33
CA SER A 19 -4.57 -10.16 0.33
C SER A 19 -4.59 -8.63 0.34
N ARG A 20 -5.51 -8.00 1.09
CA ARG A 20 -5.64 -6.54 1.15
C ARG A 20 -4.57 -5.96 2.06
N HIS A 21 -3.89 -4.92 1.56
CA HIS A 21 -3.01 -4.11 2.40
C HIS A 21 -3.80 -2.92 2.97
N PRO A 22 -3.82 -2.72 4.30
CA PRO A 22 -4.45 -1.55 4.89
C PRO A 22 -3.75 -0.26 4.43
N LEU A 23 -4.48 0.85 4.49
CA LEU A 23 -3.88 2.16 4.24
C LEU A 23 -2.86 2.47 5.34
N HIS A 24 -1.66 2.87 4.94
CA HIS A 24 -0.52 3.12 5.81
C HIS A 24 0.45 4.13 5.20
N GLN A 25 1.48 4.49 5.98
CA GLN A 25 2.63 5.29 5.58
C GLN A 25 3.91 4.49 5.86
N ASP A 26 4.78 4.33 4.86
CA ASP A 26 6.03 3.57 5.01
C ASP A 26 6.92 4.13 6.12
N LEU A 27 6.89 5.44 6.36
CA LEU A 27 7.70 6.10 7.39
C LEU A 27 7.42 5.55 8.80
N TYR A 28 6.26 4.93 9.02
CA TYR A 28 5.96 4.24 10.28
C TYR A 28 6.98 3.12 10.58
N PHE A 29 7.44 2.41 9.55
CA PHE A 29 8.35 1.27 9.68
C PHE A 29 9.83 1.66 9.63
N PHE A 30 10.16 2.87 9.18
CA PHE A 30 11.55 3.32 9.04
C PHE A 30 12.01 4.13 10.25
N PRO A 31 13.04 3.69 11.01
CA PRO A 31 13.55 4.40 12.19
C PRO A 31 14.55 5.52 11.84
N PHE A 32 14.50 6.07 10.63
CA PHE A 32 15.42 7.11 10.16
C PHE A 32 14.68 8.28 9.49
N ARG A 33 15.31 9.45 9.52
CA ARG A 33 14.76 10.76 9.15
C ARG A 33 15.87 11.61 8.47
N PRO A 34 15.54 12.69 7.74
CA PRO A 34 14.20 13.24 7.44
C PRO A 34 13.43 12.43 6.38
N ALA A 35 12.09 12.53 6.41
CA ALA A 35 11.20 11.80 5.50
C ALA A 35 11.45 12.16 4.02
N ASP A 36 11.67 13.44 3.74
CA ASP A 36 11.89 14.00 2.39
C ASP A 36 13.16 13.48 1.70
N ARG A 37 14.03 12.75 2.42
CA ARG A 37 15.21 12.09 1.86
C ARG A 37 14.99 10.60 1.58
N ILE A 38 13.75 10.13 1.68
CA ILE A 38 13.34 8.75 1.46
C ILE A 38 12.34 8.75 0.32
N VAL A 39 12.48 7.80 -0.60
CA VAL A 39 11.54 7.58 -1.69
C VAL A 39 11.34 6.08 -1.86
N CYS A 40 10.09 5.66 -2.04
CA CYS A 40 9.77 4.33 -2.48
C CYS A 40 9.78 4.30 -4.01
N ALA A 41 10.39 3.27 -4.59
CA ALA A 41 10.22 2.92 -5.99
C ALA A 41 9.49 1.58 -6.06
N TRP A 42 8.29 1.56 -6.62
CA TRP A 42 7.49 0.37 -6.78
C TRP A 42 7.28 0.12 -8.27
N THR A 43 7.73 -1.03 -8.76
CA THR A 43 7.66 -1.42 -10.17
C THR A 43 6.73 -2.62 -10.32
N ALA A 44 5.79 -2.52 -11.26
CA ALA A 44 4.90 -3.62 -11.59
C ALA A 44 5.67 -4.71 -12.34
N MET A 45 5.66 -5.95 -11.84
CA MET A 45 6.29 -7.10 -12.52
C MET A 45 5.33 -7.81 -13.49
N GLU A 46 4.05 -7.42 -13.46
CA GLU A 46 2.99 -7.86 -14.35
C GLU A 46 1.91 -6.76 -14.37
N HIS A 47 0.92 -6.87 -15.26
CA HIS A 47 -0.17 -5.90 -15.27
C HIS A 47 -0.89 -5.88 -13.91
N ALA A 48 -0.98 -4.71 -13.29
CA ALA A 48 -1.63 -4.50 -12.01
C ALA A 48 -2.84 -3.59 -12.19
N ASP A 49 -4.03 -4.10 -11.89
CA ASP A 49 -5.30 -3.39 -12.05
C ASP A 49 -6.15 -3.47 -10.77
N ARG A 50 -7.35 -2.91 -10.80
CA ARG A 50 -8.24 -2.95 -9.64
C ARG A 50 -8.76 -4.35 -9.30
N GLU A 51 -8.76 -5.28 -10.25
CA GLU A 51 -9.24 -6.65 -10.06
C GLU A 51 -8.19 -7.51 -9.35
N ASN A 52 -6.90 -7.37 -9.71
CA ASN A 52 -5.81 -8.09 -9.07
C ASN A 52 -5.16 -7.34 -7.89
N GLY A 53 -5.62 -6.13 -7.62
CA GLY A 53 -5.35 -5.38 -6.40
C GLY A 53 -4.11 -4.50 -6.49
N CYS A 54 -4.13 -3.59 -7.46
CA CYS A 54 -3.19 -2.49 -7.63
C CYS A 54 -3.11 -1.59 -6.38
N LEU A 55 -2.13 -0.68 -6.39
CA LEU A 55 -1.98 0.34 -5.36
C LEU A 55 -3.16 1.33 -5.40
N ALA A 56 -3.58 1.76 -4.22
CA ALA A 56 -4.51 2.86 -4.02
C ALA A 56 -3.82 3.92 -3.15
N VAL A 57 -3.84 5.17 -3.59
CA VAL A 57 -3.19 6.30 -2.93
C VAL A 57 -4.20 7.39 -2.58
N LEU A 58 -3.89 8.18 -1.55
CA LEU A 58 -4.61 9.41 -1.22
C LEU A 58 -3.71 10.60 -1.58
N PRO A 59 -3.93 11.26 -2.75
CA PRO A 59 -3.05 12.32 -3.23
C PRO A 59 -2.90 13.47 -2.23
N GLY A 60 -1.70 14.05 -2.15
CA GLY A 60 -1.42 15.20 -1.28
C GLY A 60 -1.18 14.87 0.20
N THR A 61 -1.56 13.68 0.69
CA THR A 61 -1.38 13.28 2.10
C THR A 61 0.09 13.26 2.56
N HIS A 62 1.03 13.14 1.63
CA HIS A 62 2.47 13.21 1.92
C HIS A 62 2.92 14.55 2.54
N LYS A 63 2.14 15.62 2.37
CA LYS A 63 2.41 16.94 2.98
C LYS A 63 1.96 17.03 4.46
N GLY A 64 1.24 16.02 4.93
CA GLY A 64 0.79 15.91 6.31
C GLY A 64 1.87 15.37 7.23
N LYS A 65 1.44 14.84 8.37
CA LYS A 65 2.30 14.22 9.38
C LYS A 65 2.29 12.69 9.25
N LEU A 66 3.15 12.04 10.02
CA LEU A 66 3.01 10.61 10.27
C LEU A 66 1.79 10.39 11.17
N GLU A 67 0.81 9.66 10.66
CA GLU A 67 -0.41 9.33 11.38
C GLU A 67 -0.22 8.17 12.36
N GLN A 68 -1.16 8.04 13.29
CA GLN A 68 -1.18 6.91 14.21
C GLN A 68 -1.57 5.62 13.46
N HIS A 69 -0.72 4.61 13.57
CA HIS A 69 -0.95 3.29 13.00
C HIS A 69 -1.30 2.30 14.10
N ILE A 70 -2.40 1.56 13.92
CA ILE A 70 -2.89 0.55 14.86
C ILE A 70 -3.06 -0.80 14.17
N TYR A 71 -3.32 -1.85 14.95
CA TYR A 71 -3.83 -3.09 14.37
C TYR A 71 -5.22 -2.80 13.76
N PRO A 72 -5.45 -3.14 12.47
CA PRO A 72 -6.74 -2.89 11.85
C PRO A 72 -7.85 -3.67 12.58
N LYS A 73 -8.90 -2.96 13.00
CA LYS A 73 -10.09 -3.53 13.64
C LYS A 73 -11.12 -3.95 12.57
N TRP A 74 -10.78 -4.91 11.71
CA TRP A 74 -11.72 -5.42 10.70
C TRP A 74 -12.25 -6.81 11.08
N GLU A 75 -13.56 -7.01 10.93
CA GLU A 75 -14.17 -8.34 10.99
C GLU A 75 -13.82 -9.15 9.73
N GLY A 76 -13.48 -10.44 9.89
CA GLY A 76 -13.33 -11.37 8.77
C GLY A 76 -11.90 -11.72 8.33
N GLY A 77 -10.87 -11.21 9.01
CA GLY A 77 -9.48 -11.62 8.79
C GLY A 77 -8.63 -10.50 8.19
N VAL A 78 -7.61 -10.10 8.93
CA VAL A 78 -6.58 -9.17 8.46
C VAL A 78 -5.25 -9.89 8.52
N ASN A 79 -4.37 -9.61 7.57
CA ASN A 79 -2.98 -9.98 7.71
C ASN A 79 -2.40 -9.22 8.92
N LYS A 80 -2.19 -9.93 10.03
CA LYS A 80 -1.75 -9.38 11.33
C LYS A 80 -0.36 -8.73 11.27
N MET A 81 0.40 -8.93 10.19
CA MET A 81 1.69 -8.26 10.00
C MET A 81 1.56 -6.77 9.67
N PHE A 82 0.40 -6.30 9.21
CA PHE A 82 0.24 -4.92 8.76
C PHE A 82 -0.52 -4.05 9.76
N ARG A 83 -0.01 -2.83 9.95
CA ARG A 83 -0.66 -1.77 10.73
C ARG A 83 -1.35 -0.81 9.78
N GLY A 84 -2.56 -0.39 10.12
CA GLY A 84 -3.34 0.55 9.31
C GLY A 84 -3.59 1.87 10.05
N ILE A 85 -3.83 2.93 9.28
CA ILE A 85 -4.30 4.21 9.79
C ILE A 85 -5.81 4.12 10.04
N GLU A 86 -6.25 4.43 11.27
CA GLU A 86 -7.67 4.42 11.66
C GLU A 86 -8.36 5.74 11.29
N ASN A 87 -7.65 6.86 11.49
CA ASN A 87 -8.18 8.20 11.33
C ASN A 87 -7.59 8.86 10.07
N PHE A 88 -8.20 8.60 8.92
CA PHE A 88 -7.96 9.37 7.71
C PHE A 88 -9.31 9.88 7.18
N ASP A 89 -9.29 10.97 6.42
CA ASP A 89 -10.53 11.49 5.81
C ASP A 89 -11.07 10.47 4.80
N SER A 90 -12.18 9.82 5.17
CA SER A 90 -12.83 8.82 4.33
C SER A 90 -13.51 9.44 3.11
N ASN A 91 -13.75 10.76 3.11
CA ASN A 91 -14.29 11.49 1.96
C ASN A 91 -13.21 11.81 0.92
N GLN A 92 -11.92 11.67 1.27
CA GLN A 92 -10.84 11.89 0.33
C GLN A 92 -10.85 10.81 -0.75
N GLU A 93 -10.95 11.24 -2.01
CA GLU A 93 -10.98 10.35 -3.16
C GLU A 93 -9.65 9.60 -3.30
N ARG A 94 -9.75 8.27 -3.46
CA ARG A 94 -8.61 7.40 -3.69
C ARG A 94 -8.32 7.30 -5.17
N GLN A 95 -7.06 7.46 -5.55
CA GLN A 95 -6.60 7.16 -6.89
C GLN A 95 -6.03 5.74 -6.94
N TYR A 96 -6.49 4.96 -7.92
CA TYR A 96 -6.01 3.61 -8.18
C TYR A 96 -4.95 3.67 -9.26
N LEU A 97 -3.77 3.13 -8.97
CA LEU A 97 -2.63 3.14 -9.88
C LEU A 97 -2.64 1.83 -10.68
N GLU A 98 -3.43 1.80 -11.75
CA GLU A 98 -3.36 0.70 -12.72
C GLU A 98 -2.10 0.87 -13.58
N MET A 99 -1.30 -0.20 -13.67
CA MET A 99 0.06 -0.16 -14.18
C MET A 99 0.32 -1.36 -15.08
N TRP A 100 1.06 -1.17 -16.17
CA TRP A 100 1.56 -2.24 -17.02
C TRP A 100 2.89 -2.78 -16.50
N GLU A 101 3.31 -3.96 -16.99
CA GLU A 101 4.61 -4.52 -16.65
C GLU A 101 5.73 -3.53 -16.97
N GLY A 102 6.61 -3.29 -16.00
CA GLY A 102 7.73 -2.35 -16.10
C GLY A 102 7.40 -0.92 -15.67
N ASP A 103 6.12 -0.54 -15.58
CA ASP A 103 5.73 0.77 -15.05
C ASP A 103 6.24 0.90 -13.60
N THR A 104 6.75 2.08 -13.27
CA THR A 104 7.29 2.37 -11.94
C THR A 104 6.65 3.63 -11.37
N VAL A 105 6.13 3.52 -10.14
CA VAL A 105 5.68 4.67 -9.35
C VAL A 105 6.71 5.01 -8.30
N LEU A 106 7.00 6.31 -8.17
CA LEU A 106 7.78 6.87 -7.07
C LEU A 106 6.85 7.57 -6.09
N PHE A 107 6.98 7.30 -4.80
CA PHE A 107 6.18 7.99 -3.80
C PHE A 107 6.92 8.25 -2.49
N HIS A 108 6.50 9.34 -1.84
CA HIS A 108 7.03 9.81 -0.56
C HIS A 108 6.57 8.89 0.58
N PRO A 109 7.38 8.61 1.62
CA PRO A 109 7.02 7.66 2.68
C PRO A 109 5.87 8.12 3.59
N LEU A 110 5.46 9.40 3.50
CA LEU A 110 4.24 9.91 4.15
C LEU A 110 3.00 9.85 3.27
N LEU A 111 3.09 9.43 2.01
CA LEU A 111 1.90 9.23 1.19
C LEU A 111 1.08 8.09 1.78
N ILE A 112 -0.18 8.38 2.14
CA ILE A 112 -1.10 7.34 2.59
C ILE A 112 -1.46 6.49 1.37
N HIS A 113 -1.14 5.21 1.46
CA HIS A 113 -1.39 4.25 0.39
C HIS A 113 -1.67 2.84 0.94
N GLY A 114 -2.20 1.98 0.09
CA GLY A 114 -2.44 0.57 0.38
C GLY A 114 -2.76 -0.17 -0.92
N SER A 115 -3.28 -1.38 -0.84
CA SER A 115 -3.66 -2.13 -2.05
C SER A 115 -5.03 -2.79 -1.90
N GLY A 116 -5.73 -2.93 -3.01
CA GLY A 116 -7.01 -3.64 -3.07
C GLY A 116 -6.89 -5.14 -2.76
N THR A 117 -8.03 -5.84 -2.72
CA THR A 117 -8.12 -7.30 -2.70
C THR A 117 -7.79 -7.86 -4.09
N ASN A 118 -7.11 -9.01 -4.18
CA ASN A 118 -6.85 -9.68 -5.46
C ASN A 118 -7.99 -10.66 -5.69
N ARG A 119 -8.88 -10.35 -6.63
CA ARG A 119 -10.08 -11.15 -6.94
C ARG A 119 -9.85 -12.14 -8.09
N THR A 120 -8.66 -12.11 -8.68
CA THR A 120 -8.27 -13.03 -9.75
C THR A 120 -7.80 -14.37 -9.16
N SER A 121 -7.56 -15.37 -10.02
CA SER A 121 -7.02 -16.67 -9.63
C SER A 121 -5.49 -16.70 -9.56
N GLY A 122 -4.82 -15.70 -10.14
CA GLY A 122 -3.35 -15.61 -10.20
C GLY A 122 -2.76 -14.84 -9.03
N PHE A 123 -1.44 -15.00 -8.84
CA PHE A 123 -0.66 -14.13 -7.97
C PHE A 123 -0.19 -12.91 -8.75
N ARG A 124 -0.29 -11.73 -8.13
CA ARG A 124 0.20 -10.45 -8.69
C ARG A 124 1.56 -10.13 -8.09
N LYS A 125 2.58 -9.89 -8.92
CA LYS A 125 3.96 -9.56 -8.54
C LYS A 125 4.27 -8.08 -8.72
#